data_AF-A0A3R7RW81-F1
#
_entry.id   AF-A0A3R7RW81-F1
#
_cell.length_a   1.000
_cell.length_b   1.000
_cell.length_c   1.000
_cell.angle_alpha   90.00
_cell.angle_beta   90.00
_cell.angle_gamma   90.00
#
_symmetry.space_group_name_H-M   'P 1'
#
loop_
_entity.id
_entity.type
_entity.pdbx_description
1 polymer ?
#
loop_
_entity_poly.entity_id
_entity_poly.type
_entity_poly.pdbx_seq_one_letter_code
_entity_poly.pdbx_strand_id
1 'polypeptide(L)'
;MPAIITNKFRIHNSEQFKESFSEAAGNIYYLGIGRPSPFNTATRADGRTDNLGTDIIPITPADNNNIESIAFDDLLAAKRISSSDIAFVAPRRNWISGTVYDIYRHDYGERITGTSTQQSANSGVFNLYDANFYVLNSQRNVYKCLDNNNNNSAGSTVEPTGTDTIVLSTADGYKWKYMYTLSASEQSNFLSTDFMAVSTNSSISSNAVDGAIDIVKIKTAGSGGADGTHANIPIRGDGTGGVVSVTVASGAVTAVNVTTPGSGYTFGTISNAQIVSAGATNLVGAELDVIIPPKGGHGFNALQELGAFFVMTNVSLEGTESANSGDVTVANDFRRVCLIRDPKSGGSAASANTLRATRAVQLTGVSGSFSVDEKITQSSTGAVGIVVEWDSTNSLLYYVQTKYNDEGIDANGNQTQFSGTNVITGAGGASGTPVTSSGTVNNVIINSGYSVPEIDHDSGDVLYVENRAPITRAADQTENIKLIIEF
;
A
#
# COMPACT_ATOMS: atom_id res chain seq x y z
N MET A 1 1.24 -22.47 23.39
CA MET A 1 0.08 -21.58 23.61
C MET A 1 -0.19 -20.88 22.28
N PRO A 2 -1.37 -21.00 21.66
CA PRO A 2 -1.67 -20.22 20.46
C PRO A 2 -1.84 -18.74 20.84
N ALA A 3 -1.13 -17.85 20.14
CA ALA A 3 -1.30 -16.41 20.23
C ALA A 3 -1.92 -15.92 18.93
N ILE A 4 -2.92 -15.05 19.01
CA ILE A 4 -3.66 -14.53 17.84
C ILE A 4 -3.44 -13.03 17.77
N ILE A 5 -2.92 -12.55 16.64
CA ILE A 5 -2.90 -11.13 16.31
C ILE A 5 -4.25 -10.81 15.67
N THR A 6 -5.09 -10.08 16.40
CA THR A 6 -6.42 -9.72 15.88
C THR A 6 -6.29 -8.68 14.78
N ASN A 7 -7.24 -8.66 13.85
CA ASN A 7 -7.27 -7.64 12.79
C ASN A 7 -7.30 -6.19 13.34
N LYS A 8 -7.89 -6.00 14.53
CA LYS A 8 -7.90 -4.69 15.21
C LYS A 8 -6.49 -4.22 15.61
N PHE A 9 -5.60 -5.15 15.96
CA PHE A 9 -4.22 -4.81 16.26
C PHE A 9 -3.46 -4.40 15.00
N ARG A 10 -3.71 -5.09 13.88
CA ARG A 10 -3.17 -4.75 12.55
C ARG A 10 -3.62 -3.34 12.13
N ILE A 11 -4.93 -3.08 12.23
CA ILE A 11 -5.51 -1.76 11.95
C ILE A 11 -4.87 -0.68 12.83
N HIS A 12 -4.77 -0.91 14.14
CA HIS A 12 -4.15 0.05 15.06
C HIS A 12 -2.71 0.39 14.66
N ASN A 13 -1.88 -0.60 14.35
CA ASN A 13 -0.50 -0.36 13.91
C ASN A 13 -0.44 0.42 12.58
N SER A 14 -1.34 0.10 11.64
CA SER A 14 -1.43 0.82 10.37
C SER A 14 -1.89 2.28 10.55
N GLU A 15 -2.79 2.53 11.50
CA GLU A 15 -3.22 3.89 11.89
C GLU A 15 -2.05 4.68 12.47
N GLN A 16 -1.30 4.10 13.40
CA GLN A 16 -0.10 4.75 13.97
C GLN A 16 0.94 5.08 12.90
N PHE A 17 1.19 4.15 11.96
CA PHE A 17 2.11 4.41 10.86
C PHE A 17 1.61 5.56 9.97
N LYS A 18 0.33 5.58 9.58
CA LYS A 18 -0.20 6.67 8.75
C LYS A 18 -0.20 8.01 9.50
N GLU A 19 -0.55 8.01 10.78
CA GLU A 19 -0.58 9.21 11.64
C GLU A 19 0.80 9.88 11.67
N SER A 20 1.87 9.09 11.77
CA SER A 20 3.27 9.57 11.86
C SER A 20 3.70 10.56 10.77
N PHE A 21 3.04 10.57 9.60
CA PHE A 21 3.30 11.51 8.50
C PHE A 21 2.69 12.91 8.70
N SER A 22 1.81 13.08 9.68
CA SER A 22 1.00 14.29 9.86
C SER A 22 0.98 14.85 11.28
N GLU A 23 1.62 14.18 12.24
CA GLU A 23 1.69 14.66 13.62
C GLU A 23 2.55 15.93 13.74
N ALA A 24 2.28 16.74 14.77
CA ALA A 24 3.01 17.99 15.03
C ALA A 24 4.52 17.78 15.29
N ALA A 25 4.89 16.60 15.80
CA ALA A 25 6.27 16.12 15.92
C ALA A 25 6.43 14.80 15.15
N GLY A 26 5.91 14.76 13.92
CA GLY A 26 5.90 13.57 13.08
C GLY A 26 7.28 13.17 12.57
N ASN A 27 7.36 11.92 12.14
CA ASN A 27 8.51 11.40 11.43
C ASN A 27 8.49 11.90 9.98
N ILE A 28 9.67 12.16 9.42
CA ILE A 28 9.83 12.56 8.03
C ILE A 28 10.32 11.36 7.22
N TYR A 29 9.56 10.98 6.20
CA TYR A 29 9.88 9.83 5.36
C TYR A 29 10.35 10.29 4.00
N TYR A 30 11.35 9.60 3.45
CA TYR A 30 11.84 9.78 2.10
C TYR A 30 11.88 8.45 1.36
N LEU A 31 11.46 8.47 0.11
CA LEU A 31 11.76 7.41 -0.85
C LEU A 31 13.11 7.71 -1.50
N GLY A 32 14.10 6.85 -1.26
CA GLY A 32 15.40 6.91 -1.91
C GLY A 32 15.44 6.06 -3.18
N ILE A 33 16.17 6.53 -4.19
CA ILE A 33 16.59 5.73 -5.34
C ILE A 33 18.11 5.66 -5.40
N GLY A 34 18.64 4.51 -5.77
CA GLY A 34 20.08 4.25 -5.75
C GLY A 34 20.52 3.15 -6.71
N ARG A 35 21.78 2.76 -6.57
CA ARG A 35 22.47 1.79 -7.43
C ARG A 35 22.42 2.19 -8.92
N PRO A 36 23.16 3.25 -9.32
CA PRO A 36 23.24 3.69 -10.72
C PRO A 36 23.85 2.66 -11.66
N SER A 37 24.79 1.85 -11.16
CA SER A 37 25.54 0.92 -12.01
C SER A 37 24.98 -0.50 -11.98
N PRO A 38 25.16 -1.28 -13.06
CA PRO A 38 24.70 -2.68 -13.16
C PRO A 38 25.09 -3.55 -11.97
N PHE A 39 24.22 -4.46 -11.55
CA PHE A 39 24.64 -5.50 -10.60
C PHE A 39 25.70 -6.40 -11.24
N ASN A 40 26.76 -6.67 -10.49
CA ASN A 40 27.93 -7.41 -10.95
C ASN A 40 28.59 -8.17 -9.78
N THR A 41 29.69 -8.85 -10.07
CA THR A 41 30.63 -9.28 -9.04
C THR A 41 31.63 -8.15 -8.82
N ALA A 42 31.66 -7.59 -7.60
CA ALA A 42 32.52 -6.47 -7.26
C ALA A 42 33.68 -6.91 -6.38
N THR A 43 34.87 -6.33 -6.60
CA THR A 43 36.08 -6.67 -5.82
C THR A 43 36.23 -5.73 -4.64
N ARG A 44 36.62 -6.27 -3.49
CA ARG A 44 36.87 -5.53 -2.25
C ARG A 44 38.34 -5.12 -2.14
N ALA A 45 38.62 -4.21 -1.21
CA ALA A 45 39.98 -3.79 -0.87
C ALA A 45 40.96 -4.95 -0.58
N ASP A 46 40.46 -6.03 0.02
CA ASP A 46 41.24 -7.21 0.41
C ASP A 46 41.38 -8.26 -0.72
N GLY A 47 40.97 -7.92 -1.93
CA GLY A 47 41.06 -8.78 -3.12
C GLY A 47 39.99 -9.87 -3.21
N ARG A 48 39.09 -9.99 -2.23
CA ARG A 48 37.93 -10.89 -2.30
C ARG A 48 36.81 -10.26 -3.13
N THR A 49 35.87 -11.07 -3.57
CA THR A 49 34.72 -10.62 -4.36
C THR A 49 33.40 -10.80 -3.63
N ASP A 50 32.52 -9.82 -3.78
CA ASP A 50 31.11 -9.90 -3.39
C ASP A 50 30.26 -10.09 -4.65
N ASN A 51 29.34 -11.05 -4.65
CA ASN A 51 28.36 -11.22 -5.71
C ASN A 51 27.14 -10.33 -5.41
N LEU A 52 26.91 -9.31 -6.23
CA LEU A 52 25.79 -8.37 -6.06
C LEU A 52 24.55 -8.75 -6.86
N GLY A 53 24.61 -9.87 -7.60
CA GLY A 53 23.54 -10.33 -8.48
C GLY A 53 23.72 -9.87 -9.91
N THR A 54 22.61 -9.86 -10.64
CA THR A 54 22.56 -9.39 -12.03
C THR A 54 21.33 -8.52 -12.24
N ASP A 55 21.31 -7.72 -13.30
CA ASP A 55 20.15 -6.87 -13.64
C ASP A 55 18.89 -7.69 -14.01
N ILE A 56 19.04 -8.99 -14.31
CA ILE A 56 17.92 -9.90 -14.58
C ILE A 56 17.43 -10.56 -13.29
N ILE A 57 18.36 -10.88 -12.38
CA ILE A 57 18.09 -11.52 -11.09
C ILE A 57 18.83 -10.74 -10.01
N PRO A 58 18.29 -9.57 -9.59
CA PRO A 58 18.83 -8.83 -8.46
C PRO A 58 18.70 -9.67 -7.18
N ILE A 59 19.68 -9.57 -6.29
CA ILE A 59 19.63 -10.30 -5.02
C ILE A 59 18.63 -9.60 -4.09
N THR A 60 17.76 -10.38 -3.45
CA THR A 60 16.91 -9.91 -2.35
C THR A 60 17.79 -9.32 -1.24
N PRO A 61 17.59 -8.05 -0.85
CA PRO A 61 18.33 -7.44 0.24
C PRO A 61 18.25 -8.29 1.51
N ALA A 62 19.39 -8.47 2.19
CA ALA A 62 19.45 -9.19 3.44
C ALA A 62 19.10 -8.25 4.61
N ASP A 63 18.35 -8.75 5.59
CA ASP A 63 18.00 -8.02 6.81
C ASP A 63 19.18 -8.03 7.80
N ASN A 64 20.01 -7.00 7.73
CA ASN A 64 21.13 -6.77 8.64
C ASN A 64 21.64 -5.33 8.55
N ASN A 65 22.36 -4.89 9.57
CA ASN A 65 22.87 -3.51 9.67
C ASN A 65 23.76 -3.06 8.50
N ASN A 66 24.36 -3.96 7.72
CA ASN A 66 25.18 -3.53 6.59
C ASN A 66 24.32 -2.97 5.45
N ILE A 67 23.07 -3.43 5.29
CA ILE A 67 22.22 -2.99 4.18
C ILE A 67 21.88 -1.50 4.29
N GLU A 68 21.80 -1.00 5.53
CA GLU A 68 21.50 0.40 5.82
C GLU A 68 22.61 1.29 5.23
N SER A 69 23.88 1.03 5.56
CA SER A 69 25.00 1.81 5.02
C SER A 69 25.21 1.61 3.52
N ILE A 70 25.02 0.39 3.00
CA ILE A 70 25.17 0.12 1.57
C ILE A 70 24.13 0.89 0.75
N ALA A 71 22.92 1.12 1.30
CA ALA A 71 21.90 1.91 0.64
C ALA A 71 22.30 3.37 0.45
N PHE A 72 23.15 3.93 1.32
CA PHE A 72 23.69 5.29 1.20
C PHE A 72 24.90 5.40 0.29
N ASP A 73 25.76 4.38 0.23
CA ASP A 73 27.00 4.38 -0.58
C ASP A 73 26.76 4.68 -2.07
N ASP A 74 25.62 4.24 -2.60
CA ASP A 74 25.24 4.38 -4.01
C ASP A 74 23.86 5.05 -4.18
N LEU A 75 23.41 5.82 -3.18
CA LEU A 75 22.17 6.59 -3.24
C LEU A 75 22.32 7.72 -4.26
N LEU A 76 21.30 7.89 -5.10
CA LEU A 76 21.27 8.93 -6.13
C LEU A 76 20.54 10.18 -5.63
N ALA A 77 19.33 9.96 -5.12
CA ALA A 77 18.47 11.01 -4.63
C ALA A 77 17.40 10.43 -3.70
N ALA A 78 16.76 11.30 -2.93
CA ALA A 78 15.65 10.97 -2.07
C ALA A 78 14.51 11.99 -2.29
N LYS A 79 13.26 11.53 -2.36
CA LYS A 79 12.07 12.37 -2.46
C LYS A 79 11.19 12.18 -1.23
N ARG A 80 10.80 13.28 -0.60
CA ARG A 80 9.97 13.29 0.60
C ARG A 80 8.60 12.69 0.32
N ILE A 81 8.11 11.86 1.25
CA ILE A 81 6.77 11.29 1.23
C ILE A 81 5.90 12.16 2.14
N SER A 82 4.88 12.78 1.56
CA SER A 82 3.92 13.61 2.29
C SER A 82 2.69 12.81 2.73
N SER A 83 1.86 13.40 3.59
CA SER A 83 0.59 12.80 4.01
C SER A 83 -0.41 12.63 2.86
N SER A 84 -0.25 13.32 1.73
CA SER A 84 -1.06 13.11 0.52
C SER A 84 -0.56 11.97 -0.35
N ASP A 85 0.66 11.49 -0.12
CA ASP A 85 1.29 10.39 -0.87
C ASP A 85 1.00 9.03 -0.22
N ILE A 86 0.14 8.98 0.81
CA ILE A 86 -0.20 7.76 1.52
C ILE A 86 -1.71 7.55 1.61
N ALA A 87 -2.14 6.30 1.53
CA ALA A 87 -3.54 5.91 1.74
C ALA A 87 -3.65 4.53 2.39
N PHE A 88 -4.73 4.32 3.14
CA PHE A 88 -5.14 2.96 3.48
C PHE A 88 -5.64 2.27 2.21
N VAL A 89 -5.23 1.02 2.02
CA VAL A 89 -5.65 0.22 0.88
C VAL A 89 -6.16 -1.14 1.33
N ALA A 90 -6.99 -1.74 0.50
CA ALA A 90 -7.46 -3.12 0.65
C ALA A 90 -7.30 -3.86 -0.68
N PRO A 91 -7.25 -5.21 -0.65
CA PRO A 91 -7.23 -6.00 -1.87
C PRO A 91 -8.33 -5.59 -2.84
N ARG A 92 -7.94 -5.28 -4.07
CA ARG A 92 -8.88 -4.88 -5.12
C ARG A 92 -9.65 -6.10 -5.60
N ARG A 93 -10.97 -6.01 -5.54
CA ARG A 93 -11.87 -7.05 -6.04
C ARG A 93 -12.85 -6.42 -7.00
N ASN A 94 -12.70 -6.65 -8.31
CA ASN A 94 -13.67 -6.11 -9.26
C ASN A 94 -14.94 -6.97 -9.26
N TRP A 95 -16.09 -6.35 -9.50
CA TRP A 95 -17.30 -7.11 -9.79
C TRP A 95 -17.19 -7.81 -11.15
N ILE A 96 -17.63 -9.06 -11.23
CA ILE A 96 -17.56 -9.94 -12.39
C ILE A 96 -18.86 -10.76 -12.42
N SER A 97 -19.64 -10.61 -13.50
CA SER A 97 -20.87 -11.38 -13.72
C SER A 97 -20.62 -12.88 -13.63
N GLY A 98 -21.53 -13.60 -12.98
CA GLY A 98 -21.47 -15.04 -12.75
C GLY A 98 -20.66 -15.45 -11.50
N THR A 99 -20.08 -14.50 -10.76
CA THR A 99 -19.32 -14.81 -9.55
C THR A 99 -20.23 -14.98 -8.34
N VAL A 100 -20.01 -16.04 -7.55
CA VAL A 100 -20.60 -16.18 -6.22
C VAL A 100 -19.72 -15.42 -5.24
N TYR A 101 -20.24 -14.32 -4.70
CA TYR A 101 -19.55 -13.53 -3.69
C TYR A 101 -19.80 -14.09 -2.29
N ASP A 102 -18.79 -13.97 -1.44
CA ASP A 102 -18.99 -14.16 -0.01
C ASP A 102 -19.89 -13.04 0.51
N ILE A 103 -20.56 -13.29 1.63
CA ILE A 103 -21.36 -12.26 2.32
C ILE A 103 -20.56 -11.74 3.51
N TYR A 104 -20.86 -10.54 3.95
CA TYR A 104 -20.50 -10.15 5.29
C TYR A 104 -21.20 -11.07 6.29
N ARG A 105 -20.44 -11.62 7.24
CA ARG A 105 -20.97 -12.39 8.37
C ARG A 105 -20.07 -12.20 9.61
N HIS A 106 -20.68 -12.02 10.77
CA HIS A 106 -19.97 -11.68 12.01
C HIS A 106 -19.34 -12.89 12.73
N ASP A 107 -19.83 -14.10 12.44
CA ASP A 107 -19.55 -15.37 13.13
C ASP A 107 -18.65 -16.30 12.29
N TYR A 108 -17.98 -15.81 11.24
CA TYR A 108 -17.01 -16.62 10.50
C TYR A 108 -15.91 -17.15 11.45
N GLY A 109 -15.64 -18.45 11.35
CA GLY A 109 -14.69 -19.17 12.20
C GLY A 109 -15.26 -19.62 13.54
N GLU A 110 -16.44 -19.13 13.96
CA GLU A 110 -17.16 -19.64 15.11
C GLU A 110 -17.81 -21.00 14.80
N ARG A 111 -18.16 -21.75 15.84
CA ARG A 111 -18.87 -23.03 15.66
C ARG A 111 -20.33 -22.77 15.35
N ILE A 112 -20.83 -23.39 14.30
CA ILE A 112 -22.24 -23.37 13.95
C ILE A 112 -23.01 -24.00 15.11
N THR A 113 -23.99 -23.26 15.65
CA THR A 113 -24.83 -23.69 16.77
C THR A 113 -25.36 -25.11 16.58
N GLY A 114 -25.14 -25.96 17.59
CA GLY A 114 -25.55 -27.38 17.56
C GLY A 114 -24.58 -28.31 16.84
N THR A 115 -23.42 -27.82 16.38
CA THR A 115 -22.42 -28.63 15.65
C THR A 115 -20.99 -28.38 16.17
N SER A 116 -20.04 -29.20 15.72
CA SER A 116 -18.61 -28.98 15.89
C SER A 116 -17.93 -28.31 14.69
N THR A 117 -18.69 -28.00 13.64
CA THR A 117 -18.19 -27.43 12.37
C THR A 117 -18.08 -25.92 12.48
N GLN A 118 -17.02 -25.35 11.93
CA GLN A 118 -16.84 -23.90 11.89
C GLN A 118 -17.65 -23.29 10.74
N GLN A 119 -18.16 -22.07 10.96
CA GLN A 119 -18.84 -21.29 9.95
C GLN A 119 -17.80 -20.76 8.95
N SER A 120 -17.87 -21.21 7.70
CA SER A 120 -17.04 -20.70 6.60
C SER A 120 -17.84 -19.75 5.71
N ALA A 121 -17.11 -18.96 4.92
CA ALA A 121 -17.64 -18.26 3.76
C ALA A 121 -17.88 -19.24 2.59
N ASN A 122 -18.52 -18.79 1.51
CA ASN A 122 -18.75 -19.58 0.31
C ASN A 122 -17.45 -19.97 -0.39
N SER A 123 -16.43 -19.11 -0.30
CA SER A 123 -15.06 -19.36 -0.75
C SER A 123 -14.28 -20.38 0.10
N GLY A 124 -14.83 -20.80 1.25
CA GLY A 124 -14.21 -21.77 2.16
C GLY A 124 -13.28 -21.16 3.21
N VAL A 125 -13.11 -19.84 3.24
CA VAL A 125 -12.33 -19.17 4.30
C VAL A 125 -13.12 -19.05 5.59
N PHE A 126 -12.42 -18.98 6.73
CA PHE A 126 -13.02 -18.88 8.07
C PHE A 126 -12.82 -17.51 8.72
N ASN A 127 -12.07 -16.62 8.10
CA ASN A 127 -11.82 -15.27 8.59
C ASN A 127 -12.57 -14.28 7.69
N LEU A 128 -13.35 -13.40 8.30
CA LEU A 128 -14.10 -12.37 7.59
C LEU A 128 -13.21 -11.52 6.67
N TYR A 129 -12.02 -11.15 7.11
CA TYR A 129 -11.15 -10.25 6.34
C TYR A 129 -10.43 -10.96 5.17
N ASP A 130 -10.45 -12.29 5.14
CA ASP A 130 -9.97 -13.09 4.01
C ASP A 130 -11.12 -13.36 3.01
N ALA A 131 -12.37 -13.12 3.41
CA ALA A 131 -13.54 -13.37 2.58
C ALA A 131 -13.72 -12.33 1.46
N ASN A 132 -14.37 -12.75 0.38
CA ASN A 132 -14.56 -11.99 -0.85
C ASN A 132 -15.89 -11.21 -0.81
N PHE A 133 -16.16 -10.48 0.27
CA PHE A 133 -17.47 -9.91 0.58
C PHE A 133 -17.66 -8.45 0.14
N TYR A 134 -16.74 -7.90 -0.65
CA TYR A 134 -16.87 -6.57 -1.23
C TYR A 134 -16.32 -6.52 -2.66
N VAL A 135 -16.79 -5.54 -3.43
CA VAL A 135 -16.42 -5.37 -4.84
C VAL A 135 -16.30 -3.89 -5.22
N LEU A 136 -15.44 -3.62 -6.19
CA LEU A 136 -15.36 -2.38 -6.97
C LEU A 136 -16.12 -2.57 -8.28
N ASN A 137 -17.10 -1.72 -8.53
CA ASN A 137 -17.88 -1.76 -9.76
C ASN A 137 -17.23 -0.94 -10.89
N SER A 138 -17.83 -1.00 -12.08
CA SER A 138 -17.43 -0.25 -13.28
C SER A 138 -17.44 1.28 -13.10
N GLN A 139 -18.28 1.80 -12.19
CA GLN A 139 -18.39 3.22 -11.84
C GLN A 139 -17.45 3.65 -10.69
N ARG A 140 -16.54 2.77 -10.24
CA ARG A 140 -15.60 3.01 -9.13
C ARG A 140 -16.26 3.15 -7.75
N ASN A 141 -17.47 2.64 -7.62
CA ASN A 141 -18.17 2.49 -6.35
C ASN A 141 -17.76 1.16 -5.70
N VAL A 142 -17.53 1.20 -4.39
CA VAL A 142 -17.26 0.03 -3.57
C VAL A 142 -18.53 -0.41 -2.87
N TYR A 143 -18.89 -1.68 -3.02
CA TYR A 143 -20.05 -2.29 -2.38
C TYR A 143 -19.64 -3.44 -1.49
N LYS A 144 -20.37 -3.58 -0.39
CA LYS A 144 -20.33 -4.74 0.48
C LYS A 144 -21.49 -5.68 0.14
N CYS A 145 -21.20 -6.96 -0.06
CA CYS A 145 -22.19 -8.02 -0.25
C CYS A 145 -22.78 -8.38 1.13
N LEU A 146 -24.08 -8.16 1.31
CA LEU A 146 -24.80 -8.50 2.54
C LEU A 146 -25.56 -9.82 2.39
N ASP A 147 -26.09 -10.11 1.20
CA ASP A 147 -26.70 -11.39 0.88
C ASP A 147 -26.40 -11.80 -0.56
N ASN A 148 -26.14 -13.09 -0.75
CA ASN A 148 -25.83 -13.71 -2.03
C ASN A 148 -26.99 -14.57 -2.54
N ASN A 149 -28.19 -14.00 -2.57
CA ASN A 149 -29.43 -14.68 -2.95
C ASN A 149 -29.70 -15.92 -2.08
N ASN A 150 -29.77 -15.74 -0.76
CA ASN A 150 -30.04 -16.81 0.22
C ASN A 150 -29.09 -18.01 0.13
N ASN A 151 -27.79 -17.76 -0.13
CA ASN A 151 -26.77 -18.80 -0.24
C ASN A 151 -26.99 -19.76 -1.43
N ASN A 152 -27.62 -19.27 -2.50
CA ASN A 152 -27.74 -19.99 -3.75
C ASN A 152 -26.36 -20.08 -4.44
N SER A 153 -26.07 -21.21 -5.08
CA SER A 153 -24.86 -21.38 -5.89
C SER A 153 -24.84 -20.56 -7.18
N ALA A 154 -25.94 -19.87 -7.51
CA ALA A 154 -26.00 -18.94 -8.64
C ALA A 154 -25.18 -17.67 -8.34
N GLY A 155 -24.24 -17.36 -9.23
CA GLY A 155 -23.45 -16.13 -9.15
C GLY A 155 -24.27 -14.87 -9.44
N SER A 156 -23.80 -13.72 -8.97
CA SER A 156 -24.42 -12.41 -9.25
C SER A 156 -24.31 -12.11 -10.74
N THR A 157 -25.41 -11.71 -11.37
CA THR A 157 -25.50 -11.37 -12.80
C THR A 157 -25.84 -9.90 -13.04
N VAL A 158 -26.18 -9.16 -11.97
CA VAL A 158 -26.52 -7.75 -12.02
C VAL A 158 -25.50 -6.97 -11.19
N GLU A 159 -24.71 -6.13 -11.85
CA GLU A 159 -23.73 -5.27 -11.18
C GLU A 159 -24.45 -4.26 -10.25
N PRO A 160 -24.04 -4.10 -8.98
CA PRO A 160 -24.62 -3.09 -8.11
C PRO A 160 -24.25 -1.67 -8.59
N THR A 161 -25.25 -0.78 -8.60
CA THR A 161 -25.14 0.63 -9.02
C THR A 161 -25.91 1.53 -8.05
N GLY A 162 -25.68 2.85 -8.11
CA GLY A 162 -26.31 3.82 -7.20
C GLY A 162 -25.45 4.15 -5.96
N THR A 163 -25.84 5.18 -5.20
CA THR A 163 -25.07 5.69 -4.04
C THR A 163 -25.92 5.89 -2.80
N ASP A 164 -27.08 5.24 -2.76
CA ASP A 164 -28.02 5.36 -1.66
C ASP A 164 -27.46 4.82 -0.33
N THR A 165 -27.95 5.37 0.76
CA THR A 165 -27.55 4.99 2.13
C THR A 165 -28.21 3.69 2.59
N ILE A 166 -29.17 3.14 1.83
CA ILE A 166 -29.91 1.92 2.17
C ILE A 166 -29.33 0.69 1.47
N VAL A 167 -29.76 -0.50 1.91
CA VAL A 167 -29.41 -1.76 1.25
C VAL A 167 -30.11 -1.84 -0.12
N LEU A 168 -29.31 -2.01 -1.17
CA LEU A 168 -29.76 -2.25 -2.53
C LEU A 168 -30.06 -3.75 -2.71
N SER A 169 -31.22 -4.09 -3.27
CA SER A 169 -31.49 -5.45 -3.76
C SER A 169 -31.47 -5.45 -5.29
N THR A 170 -30.67 -6.32 -5.89
CA THR A 170 -30.57 -6.49 -7.34
C THR A 170 -31.53 -7.56 -7.85
N ALA A 171 -31.84 -7.56 -9.15
CA ALA A 171 -32.83 -8.47 -9.73
C ALA A 171 -32.42 -9.96 -9.68
N ASP A 172 -31.14 -10.24 -9.45
CA ASP A 172 -30.58 -11.58 -9.23
C ASP A 172 -30.69 -12.07 -7.77
N GLY A 173 -31.31 -11.27 -6.89
CA GLY A 173 -31.55 -11.61 -5.48
C GLY A 173 -30.39 -11.26 -4.55
N TYR A 174 -29.28 -10.70 -5.05
CA TYR A 174 -28.21 -10.23 -4.19
C TYR A 174 -28.62 -8.95 -3.44
N LYS A 175 -28.05 -8.76 -2.25
CA LYS A 175 -28.19 -7.53 -1.47
C LYS A 175 -26.82 -6.91 -1.26
N TRP A 176 -26.72 -5.63 -1.63
CA TRP A 176 -25.49 -4.86 -1.60
C TRP A 176 -25.66 -3.60 -0.77
N LYS A 177 -24.60 -3.20 -0.08
CA LYS A 177 -24.51 -1.90 0.59
C LYS A 177 -23.43 -1.08 -0.08
N TYR A 178 -23.78 0.10 -0.59
CA TYR A 178 -22.80 1.07 -1.06
C TYR A 178 -21.97 1.58 0.13
N MET A 179 -20.64 1.60 -0.04
CA MET A 179 -19.70 2.01 1.01
C MET A 179 -19.11 3.40 0.70
N TYR A 180 -18.51 3.56 -0.48
CA TYR A 180 -17.90 4.81 -0.95
C TYR A 180 -17.59 4.72 -2.45
N THR A 181 -17.15 5.84 -3.04
CA THR A 181 -16.66 5.92 -4.42
C THR A 181 -15.20 6.36 -4.37
N LEU A 182 -14.33 5.72 -5.14
CA LEU A 182 -12.94 6.18 -5.27
C LEU A 182 -12.91 7.55 -5.95
N SER A 183 -12.32 8.54 -5.29
CA SER A 183 -12.04 9.85 -5.88
C SER A 183 -11.08 9.73 -7.07
N ALA A 184 -11.05 10.73 -7.94
CA ALA A 184 -10.13 10.74 -9.09
C ALA A 184 -8.65 10.66 -8.65
N SER A 185 -8.30 11.32 -7.54
CA SER A 185 -6.96 11.23 -6.94
C SER A 185 -6.64 9.84 -6.41
N GLU A 186 -7.59 9.18 -5.73
CA GLU A 186 -7.40 7.81 -5.26
C GLU A 186 -7.24 6.83 -6.42
N GLN A 187 -7.99 7.02 -7.51
CA GLN A 187 -7.86 6.21 -8.71
C GLN A 187 -6.49 6.37 -9.39
N SER A 188 -6.01 7.60 -9.49
CA SER A 188 -4.69 7.89 -10.08
C SER A 188 -3.56 7.32 -9.21
N ASN A 189 -3.61 7.61 -7.90
CA ASN A 189 -2.45 7.44 -7.03
C ASN A 189 -2.44 6.09 -6.32
N PHE A 190 -3.61 5.53 -6.00
CA PHE A 190 -3.74 4.39 -5.06
C PHE A 190 -4.53 3.20 -5.60
N LEU A 191 -4.81 3.17 -6.91
CA LEU A 191 -5.33 1.99 -7.59
C LEU A 191 -4.19 1.22 -8.27
N SER A 192 -4.17 -0.10 -8.09
CA SER A 192 -3.29 -1.03 -8.79
C SER A 192 -4.08 -2.24 -9.32
N THR A 193 -3.38 -3.25 -9.84
CA THR A 193 -3.96 -4.56 -10.17
C THR A 193 -4.56 -5.23 -8.93
N ASP A 194 -3.87 -5.12 -7.80
CA ASP A 194 -4.12 -5.93 -6.60
C ASP A 194 -4.69 -5.14 -5.43
N PHE A 195 -4.59 -3.81 -5.42
CA PHE A 195 -5.02 -2.95 -4.32
C PHE A 195 -5.83 -1.74 -4.78
N MET A 196 -6.69 -1.25 -3.90
CA MET A 196 -7.46 -0.01 -4.08
C MET A 196 -7.51 0.77 -2.77
N ALA A 197 -7.57 2.11 -2.86
CA ALA A 197 -7.76 2.96 -1.69
C ALA A 197 -9.06 2.65 -0.94
N VAL A 198 -9.02 2.86 0.37
CA VAL A 198 -10.19 2.78 1.24
C VAL A 198 -10.40 4.10 1.96
N SER A 199 -11.59 4.66 1.77
CA SER A 199 -12.04 5.88 2.43
C SER A 199 -13.46 5.68 2.97
N THR A 200 -13.80 6.45 4.00
CA THR A 200 -15.14 6.42 4.59
C THR A 200 -15.95 7.57 4.01
N ASN A 201 -17.09 7.24 3.36
CA ASN A 201 -18.01 8.25 2.86
C ASN A 201 -18.83 8.83 4.04
N SER A 202 -18.81 10.16 4.19
CA SER A 202 -19.46 10.85 5.32
C SER A 202 -20.99 10.69 5.33
N SER A 203 -21.64 10.67 4.17
CA SER A 203 -23.09 10.45 4.06
C SER A 203 -23.46 9.02 4.46
N ILE A 204 -22.66 8.03 4.09
CA ILE A 204 -22.90 6.64 4.47
C ILE A 204 -22.64 6.42 5.96
N SER A 205 -21.53 6.96 6.47
CA SER A 205 -21.14 6.82 7.88
C SER A 205 -22.15 7.48 8.83
N SER A 206 -22.62 8.68 8.51
CA SER A 206 -23.62 9.39 9.33
C SER A 206 -25.02 8.78 9.31
N ASN A 207 -25.35 7.98 8.29
CA ASN A 207 -26.62 7.25 8.18
C ASN A 207 -26.51 5.78 8.63
N ALA A 208 -25.33 5.32 9.03
CA ALA A 208 -25.17 3.99 9.59
C ALA A 208 -25.87 3.93 10.96
N VAL A 209 -26.60 2.84 11.20
CA VAL A 209 -27.35 2.63 12.44
C VAL A 209 -26.72 1.45 13.17
N ASP A 210 -26.22 1.72 14.38
CA ASP A 210 -25.58 0.70 15.21
C ASP A 210 -26.57 -0.44 15.52
N GLY A 211 -26.14 -1.68 15.27
CA GLY A 211 -26.94 -2.88 15.48
C GLY A 211 -28.23 -2.97 14.64
N ALA A 212 -28.36 -2.26 13.51
CA ALA A 212 -29.48 -2.47 12.59
C ALA A 212 -29.34 -3.81 11.84
N ILE A 213 -30.39 -4.64 11.89
CA ILE A 213 -30.39 -5.94 11.23
C ILE A 213 -30.84 -5.79 9.78
N ASP A 214 -29.92 -5.98 8.83
CA ASP A 214 -30.26 -5.93 7.40
C ASP A 214 -30.55 -7.33 6.83
N ILE A 215 -29.93 -8.37 7.38
CA ILE A 215 -29.94 -9.73 6.84
C ILE A 215 -30.29 -10.76 7.92
N VAL A 216 -31.17 -11.69 7.55
CA VAL A 216 -31.45 -12.92 8.30
C VAL A 216 -31.29 -14.09 7.34
N LYS A 217 -30.44 -15.05 7.68
CA LYS A 217 -30.18 -16.24 6.86
C LYS A 217 -31.02 -17.41 7.32
N ILE A 218 -31.48 -18.22 6.38
CA ILE A 218 -32.15 -19.48 6.67
C ILE A 218 -31.05 -20.54 6.87
N LYS A 219 -30.87 -20.99 8.11
CA LYS A 219 -29.92 -22.06 8.43
C LYS A 219 -30.56 -23.43 8.15
N THR A 220 -31.82 -23.60 8.52
CA THR A 220 -32.62 -24.78 8.18
C THR A 220 -34.04 -24.34 7.91
N ALA A 221 -34.59 -24.74 6.76
CA ALA A 221 -35.89 -24.27 6.31
C ALA A 221 -37.08 -24.84 7.11
N GLY A 222 -36.85 -25.92 7.86
CA GLY A 222 -37.92 -26.66 8.53
C GLY A 222 -38.86 -27.36 7.55
N SER A 223 -39.99 -27.84 8.08
CA SER A 223 -41.05 -28.47 7.28
C SER A 223 -42.42 -28.38 7.95
N GLY A 224 -43.48 -28.68 7.21
CA GLY A 224 -44.86 -28.78 7.71
C GLY A 224 -45.60 -27.46 7.91
N GLY A 225 -44.97 -26.32 7.66
CA GLY A 225 -45.59 -25.00 7.87
C GLY A 225 -46.74 -24.70 6.92
N ALA A 226 -47.72 -23.93 7.36
CA ALA A 226 -48.72 -23.37 6.46
C ALA A 226 -48.09 -22.37 5.48
N ASP A 227 -48.34 -22.56 4.19
CA ASP A 227 -47.85 -21.69 3.12
C ASP A 227 -48.41 -20.27 3.26
N GLY A 228 -47.58 -19.27 2.98
CA GLY A 228 -47.94 -17.85 3.09
C GLY A 228 -46.77 -16.96 3.51
N THR A 229 -47.02 -15.65 3.52
CA THR A 229 -46.10 -14.66 4.10
C THR A 229 -46.61 -14.25 5.47
N HIS A 230 -45.84 -14.61 6.50
CA HIS A 230 -46.16 -14.38 7.90
C HIS A 230 -45.40 -13.15 8.40
N ALA A 231 -46.12 -12.06 8.67
CA ALA A 231 -45.54 -10.75 8.98
C ALA A 231 -45.51 -10.44 10.48
N ASN A 232 -44.90 -9.31 10.85
CA ASN A 232 -44.84 -8.78 12.21
C ASN A 232 -44.15 -9.72 13.22
N ILE A 233 -43.18 -10.50 12.76
CA ILE A 233 -42.39 -11.38 13.63
C ILE A 233 -41.24 -10.55 14.22
N PRO A 234 -41.21 -10.31 15.55
CA PRO A 234 -40.18 -9.48 16.16
C PRO A 234 -38.84 -10.22 16.23
N ILE A 235 -37.74 -9.50 15.97
CA ILE A 235 -36.39 -9.96 16.27
C ILE A 235 -36.17 -9.79 17.77
N ARG A 236 -35.96 -10.89 18.49
CA ARG A 236 -35.67 -10.87 19.93
C ARG A 236 -34.17 -10.78 20.15
N GLY A 237 -33.75 -10.11 21.21
CA GLY A 237 -32.34 -9.89 21.50
C GLY A 237 -32.19 -8.73 22.47
N ASP A 238 -31.03 -8.08 22.45
CA ASP A 238 -30.73 -6.87 23.22
C ASP A 238 -31.06 -5.56 22.48
N GLY A 239 -31.31 -5.63 21.18
CA GLY A 239 -31.77 -4.48 20.40
C GLY A 239 -33.27 -4.22 20.48
N THR A 240 -33.71 -3.19 19.76
CA THR A 240 -35.10 -2.72 19.78
C THR A 240 -35.66 -2.51 18.37
N GLY A 241 -36.96 -2.73 18.22
CA GLY A 241 -37.72 -2.37 17.01
C GLY A 241 -37.49 -3.26 15.78
N GLY A 242 -36.68 -4.31 15.85
CA GLY A 242 -36.43 -5.23 14.75
C GLY A 242 -37.64 -6.12 14.44
N VAL A 243 -38.06 -6.18 13.17
CA VAL A 243 -39.22 -6.96 12.71
C VAL A 243 -38.93 -7.58 11.34
N VAL A 244 -39.41 -8.81 11.13
CA VAL A 244 -39.32 -9.52 9.85
C VAL A 244 -40.67 -10.04 9.37
N SER A 245 -40.73 -10.39 8.10
CA SER A 245 -41.70 -11.32 7.53
C SER A 245 -41.02 -12.59 7.04
N VAL A 246 -41.67 -13.74 7.24
CA VAL A 246 -41.17 -15.05 6.82
C VAL A 246 -42.12 -15.65 5.78
N THR A 247 -41.59 -16.06 4.63
CA THR A 247 -42.35 -16.75 3.58
C THR A 247 -42.16 -18.25 3.72
N VAL A 248 -43.26 -18.98 3.77
CA VAL A 248 -43.32 -20.45 3.73
C VAL A 248 -43.97 -20.87 2.41
N ALA A 249 -43.32 -21.80 1.70
CA ALA A 249 -43.87 -22.41 0.49
C ALA A 249 -43.54 -23.89 0.46
N SER A 250 -44.50 -24.72 0.04
CA SER A 250 -44.38 -26.18 0.08
C SER A 250 -44.02 -26.70 1.48
N GLY A 251 -44.50 -26.02 2.52
CA GLY A 251 -44.26 -26.38 3.92
C GLY A 251 -42.92 -25.97 4.52
N ALA A 252 -42.01 -25.33 3.77
CA ALA A 252 -40.68 -24.94 4.23
C ALA A 252 -40.46 -23.42 4.13
N VAL A 253 -39.62 -22.87 5.01
CA VAL A 253 -39.23 -21.44 4.92
C VAL A 253 -38.37 -21.22 3.67
N THR A 254 -38.82 -20.33 2.79
CA THR A 254 -38.16 -20.02 1.52
C THR A 254 -37.58 -18.62 1.45
N ALA A 255 -38.07 -17.69 2.27
CA ALA A 255 -37.51 -16.35 2.36
C ALA A 255 -37.73 -15.73 3.75
N VAL A 256 -36.80 -14.87 4.15
CA VAL A 256 -36.96 -13.96 5.29
C VAL A 256 -36.67 -12.55 4.80
N ASN A 257 -37.60 -11.63 5.05
CA ASN A 257 -37.43 -10.22 4.71
C ASN A 257 -37.44 -9.39 5.99
N VAL A 258 -36.39 -8.60 6.21
CA VAL A 258 -36.38 -7.65 7.32
C VAL A 258 -37.23 -6.45 6.94
N THR A 259 -38.35 -6.26 7.65
CA THR A 259 -39.30 -5.18 7.39
C THR A 259 -38.96 -3.93 8.19
N THR A 260 -38.32 -4.10 9.35
CA THR A 260 -37.76 -3.01 10.13
C THR A 260 -36.44 -3.48 10.74
N PRO A 261 -35.30 -2.87 10.39
CA PRO A 261 -33.99 -3.32 10.87
C PRO A 261 -33.81 -3.22 12.39
N GLY A 262 -34.52 -2.28 13.02
CA GLY A 262 -34.32 -1.94 14.43
C GLY A 262 -32.97 -1.27 14.69
N SER A 263 -32.53 -1.29 15.93
CA SER A 263 -31.24 -0.73 16.35
C SER A 263 -30.73 -1.36 17.65
N GLY A 264 -29.42 -1.28 17.87
CA GLY A 264 -28.76 -1.69 19.12
C GLY A 264 -28.61 -3.19 19.32
N TYR A 265 -28.88 -4.02 18.31
CA TYR A 265 -28.67 -5.46 18.42
C TYR A 265 -27.17 -5.80 18.41
N THR A 266 -26.69 -6.47 19.45
CA THR A 266 -25.40 -7.18 19.46
C THR A 266 -25.59 -8.70 19.34
N PHE A 267 -26.81 -9.19 19.59
CA PHE A 267 -27.28 -10.51 19.20
C PHE A 267 -28.78 -10.48 18.88
N GLY A 268 -29.26 -11.39 18.03
CA GLY A 268 -30.65 -11.46 17.63
C GLY A 268 -31.12 -12.89 17.37
N THR A 269 -32.39 -13.17 17.62
CA THR A 269 -33.02 -14.48 17.41
C THR A 269 -34.44 -14.33 16.89
N ILE A 270 -34.83 -15.28 16.05
CA ILE A 270 -36.21 -15.49 15.60
C ILE A 270 -36.49 -16.97 15.77
N SER A 271 -37.30 -17.32 16.76
CA SER A 271 -37.59 -18.72 17.05
C SER A 271 -38.70 -19.29 16.15
N ASN A 272 -38.64 -20.60 15.87
CA ASN A 272 -39.71 -21.32 15.17
C ASN A 272 -41.09 -21.07 15.80
N ALA A 273 -41.16 -21.00 17.14
CA ALA A 273 -42.39 -20.69 17.86
C ALA A 273 -42.97 -19.31 17.52
N GLN A 274 -42.13 -18.30 17.28
CA GLN A 274 -42.60 -16.98 16.83
C GLN A 274 -43.17 -17.03 15.41
N ILE A 275 -42.55 -17.80 14.52
CA ILE A 275 -43.01 -17.97 13.14
C ILE A 275 -44.38 -18.70 13.13
N VAL A 276 -44.52 -19.76 13.94
CA VAL A 276 -45.79 -20.48 14.13
C VAL A 276 -46.87 -19.55 14.70
N SER A 277 -46.52 -18.73 15.70
CA SER A 277 -47.46 -17.78 16.33
C SER A 277 -47.92 -16.69 15.36
N ALA A 278 -47.14 -16.39 14.32
CA ALA A 278 -47.47 -15.41 13.28
C ALA A 278 -48.33 -15.99 12.14
N GLY A 279 -48.63 -17.29 12.15
CA GLY A 279 -49.54 -17.93 11.19
C GLY A 279 -48.99 -19.14 10.45
N ALA A 280 -47.68 -19.45 10.55
CA ALA A 280 -47.07 -20.62 9.92
C ALA A 280 -47.37 -21.91 10.70
N THR A 281 -48.65 -22.23 10.90
CA THR A 281 -49.09 -23.37 11.72
C THR A 281 -48.41 -24.67 11.29
N ASN A 282 -48.05 -25.51 12.26
CA ASN A 282 -47.36 -26.80 12.07
C ASN A 282 -45.89 -26.74 11.57
N LEU A 283 -45.31 -25.54 11.40
CA LEU A 283 -43.88 -25.42 11.07
C LEU A 283 -43.01 -25.99 12.20
N VAL A 284 -42.10 -26.90 11.84
CA VAL A 284 -41.13 -27.50 12.76
C VAL A 284 -39.72 -27.45 12.19
N GLY A 285 -38.73 -27.29 13.07
CA GLY A 285 -37.31 -27.38 12.71
C GLY A 285 -36.77 -26.22 11.86
N ALA A 286 -37.48 -25.10 11.76
CA ALA A 286 -36.93 -23.91 11.11
C ALA A 286 -35.93 -23.20 12.04
N GLU A 287 -34.74 -22.94 11.53
CA GLU A 287 -33.67 -22.21 12.22
C GLU A 287 -33.21 -21.03 11.36
N LEU A 288 -33.18 -19.84 11.96
CA LEU A 288 -32.79 -18.60 11.31
C LEU A 288 -31.60 -17.96 12.05
N ASP A 289 -30.61 -17.52 11.29
CA ASP A 289 -29.44 -16.79 11.80
C ASP A 289 -29.62 -15.30 11.55
N VAL A 290 -29.64 -14.50 12.62
CA VAL A 290 -29.67 -13.03 12.53
C VAL A 290 -28.23 -12.54 12.35
N ILE A 291 -27.95 -11.84 11.25
CA ILE A 291 -26.60 -11.37 10.97
C ILE A 291 -26.39 -9.99 11.61
N ILE A 292 -25.56 -9.95 12.65
CA ILE A 292 -25.19 -8.73 13.36
C ILE A 292 -24.23 -7.89 12.51
N PRO A 293 -24.47 -6.58 12.31
CA PRO A 293 -23.59 -5.71 11.54
C PRO A 293 -22.30 -5.37 12.31
N PRO A 294 -21.32 -4.72 11.67
CA PRO A 294 -20.18 -4.12 12.35
C PRO A 294 -20.64 -3.08 13.37
N LYS A 295 -19.78 -2.77 14.35
CA LYS A 295 -20.04 -1.69 15.32
C LYS A 295 -20.26 -0.36 14.59
N GLY A 296 -21.32 0.35 14.96
CA GLY A 296 -21.77 1.58 14.30
C GLY A 296 -22.68 1.34 13.09
N GLY A 297 -22.84 0.10 12.63
CA GLY A 297 -23.63 -0.27 11.47
C GLY A 297 -22.84 -0.33 10.17
N HIS A 298 -23.47 -0.84 9.12
CA HIS A 298 -22.83 -0.99 7.81
C HIS A 298 -22.47 0.35 7.15
N GLY A 299 -21.18 0.55 6.88
CA GLY A 299 -20.63 1.76 6.27
C GLY A 299 -20.23 2.85 7.26
N PHE A 300 -20.33 2.59 8.57
CA PHE A 300 -19.89 3.53 9.61
C PHE A 300 -18.39 3.81 9.52
N ASN A 301 -17.58 2.75 9.33
CA ASN A 301 -16.13 2.85 9.22
C ASN A 301 -15.63 1.86 8.16
N ALA A 302 -15.51 2.33 6.91
CA ALA A 302 -15.12 1.49 5.78
C ALA A 302 -13.73 0.86 5.96
N LEU A 303 -12.80 1.56 6.62
CA LEU A 303 -11.43 1.06 6.84
C LEU A 303 -11.46 -0.21 7.71
N GLN A 304 -12.12 -0.14 8.86
CA GLN A 304 -12.26 -1.30 9.76
C GLN A 304 -13.10 -2.39 9.12
N GLU A 305 -14.16 -2.00 8.43
CA GLU A 305 -15.15 -2.90 7.85
C GLU A 305 -14.66 -3.70 6.65
N LEU A 306 -13.71 -3.19 5.88
CA LEU A 306 -13.10 -3.87 4.73
C LEU A 306 -11.74 -4.50 5.06
N GLY A 307 -11.25 -4.33 6.28
CA GLY A 307 -9.93 -4.82 6.70
C GLY A 307 -8.79 -4.08 6.02
N ALA A 308 -8.90 -2.76 5.85
CA ALA A 308 -7.88 -1.93 5.22
C ALA A 308 -6.72 -1.62 6.20
N PHE A 309 -5.93 -2.64 6.55
CA PHE A 309 -4.73 -2.50 7.40
C PHE A 309 -3.44 -2.37 6.59
N PHE A 310 -3.53 -2.32 5.25
CA PHE A 310 -2.38 -2.03 4.41
C PHE A 310 -2.25 -0.51 4.22
N VAL A 311 -1.02 0.00 4.24
CA VAL A 311 -0.73 1.39 3.87
C VAL A 311 0.05 1.39 2.57
N MET A 312 -0.48 2.08 1.56
CA MET A 312 0.22 2.31 0.31
C MET A 312 0.87 3.69 0.32
N THR A 313 2.16 3.76 0.00
CA THR A 313 2.83 5.02 -0.37
C THR A 313 2.87 5.11 -1.89
N ASN A 314 2.67 6.28 -2.47
CA ASN A 314 2.80 6.52 -3.91
C ASN A 314 3.64 7.78 -4.15
N VAL A 315 4.88 7.59 -4.58
CA VAL A 315 5.78 8.70 -4.91
C VAL A 315 6.00 8.73 -6.42
N SER A 316 5.69 9.88 -7.02
CA SER A 316 6.00 10.17 -8.41
C SER A 316 7.42 10.73 -8.52
N LEU A 317 8.27 10.15 -9.37
CA LEU A 317 9.55 10.70 -9.80
C LEU A 317 9.38 11.18 -11.23
N GLU A 318 9.61 12.47 -11.48
CA GLU A 318 9.34 13.09 -12.78
C GLU A 318 10.61 13.66 -13.35
N GLY A 319 10.82 13.50 -14.65
CA GLY A 319 12.06 13.90 -15.29
C GLY A 319 12.26 15.41 -15.43
N THR A 320 11.18 16.20 -15.52
CA THR A 320 11.23 17.64 -15.87
C THR A 320 10.41 18.56 -14.96
N GLU A 321 9.96 18.10 -13.79
CA GLU A 321 9.13 18.96 -12.93
C GLU A 321 9.91 20.03 -12.14
N SER A 322 9.21 21.14 -11.87
CA SER A 322 9.64 22.20 -10.94
C SER A 322 9.88 21.71 -9.51
N ALA A 323 9.33 20.56 -9.11
CA ALA A 323 9.52 19.94 -7.80
C ALA A 323 10.82 19.12 -7.70
N ASN A 324 11.41 18.75 -8.84
CA ASN A 324 12.76 18.23 -8.91
C ASN A 324 13.68 19.46 -9.03
N SER A 325 14.35 19.87 -7.94
CA SER A 325 15.30 21.00 -7.94
C SER A 325 16.52 20.80 -8.86
N GLY A 326 16.53 19.72 -9.64
CA GLY A 326 17.71 19.15 -10.25
C GLY A 326 18.32 18.06 -9.39
N ASP A 327 17.67 17.57 -8.33
CA ASP A 327 18.26 16.60 -7.39
C ASP A 327 18.15 15.15 -7.89
N VAL A 328 17.04 14.83 -8.56
CA VAL A 328 16.74 13.48 -9.06
C VAL A 328 17.17 13.39 -10.52
N THR A 329 18.34 12.78 -10.77
CA THR A 329 18.92 12.65 -12.12
C THR A 329 18.09 11.75 -13.04
N VAL A 330 17.97 12.16 -14.31
CA VAL A 330 17.42 11.31 -15.40
C VAL A 330 18.51 10.76 -16.31
N ALA A 331 19.78 11.09 -16.05
CA ALA A 331 20.89 10.75 -16.93
C ALA A 331 21.35 9.29 -16.79
N ASN A 332 20.94 8.61 -15.71
CA ASN A 332 21.27 7.22 -15.45
C ASN A 332 20.05 6.43 -14.97
N ASP A 333 20.17 5.12 -15.06
CA ASP A 333 19.27 4.16 -14.48
C ASP A 333 19.35 4.18 -12.94
N PHE A 334 18.33 3.63 -12.30
CA PHE A 334 18.41 3.20 -10.90
C PHE A 334 17.96 1.75 -10.76
N ARG A 335 18.49 1.07 -9.73
CA ARG A 335 18.24 -0.37 -9.47
C ARG A 335 17.86 -0.66 -8.03
N ARG A 336 17.83 0.36 -7.18
CA ARG A 336 17.46 0.23 -5.77
C ARG A 336 16.43 1.28 -5.39
N VAL A 337 15.47 0.86 -4.60
CA VAL A 337 14.51 1.73 -3.90
C VAL A 337 14.66 1.50 -2.40
N CYS A 338 14.64 2.56 -1.60
CA CYS A 338 14.61 2.44 -0.15
C CYS A 338 13.62 3.42 0.51
N LEU A 339 13.18 3.10 1.71
CA LEU A 339 12.40 4.00 2.57
C LEU A 339 13.28 4.43 3.73
N ILE A 340 13.50 5.73 3.88
CA ILE A 340 14.35 6.31 4.93
C ILE A 340 13.48 7.17 5.84
N ARG A 341 13.56 6.91 7.15
CA ARG A 341 12.88 7.70 8.19
C ARG A 341 13.88 8.64 8.86
N ASP A 342 13.46 9.89 9.04
CA ASP A 342 14.19 10.97 9.72
C ASP A 342 15.65 11.15 9.28
N PRO A 343 15.95 11.19 7.96
CA PRO A 343 17.30 11.53 7.52
C PRO A 343 17.66 12.97 7.90
N LYS A 344 18.97 13.22 7.97
CA LYS A 344 19.52 14.56 8.19
C LYS A 344 20.02 15.19 6.90
N SER A 345 20.13 16.51 6.90
CA SER A 345 20.71 17.33 5.87
C SER A 345 21.54 18.43 6.54
N GLY A 346 22.86 18.41 6.34
CA GLY A 346 23.77 19.37 6.97
C GLY A 346 23.76 19.31 8.50
N GLY A 347 23.56 18.11 9.07
CA GLY A 347 23.48 17.85 10.51
C GLY A 347 22.12 18.14 11.16
N SER A 348 21.16 18.70 10.42
CA SER A 348 19.80 19.01 10.90
C SER A 348 18.77 18.06 10.28
N ALA A 349 17.56 17.98 10.82
CA ALA A 349 16.49 17.17 10.20
C ALA A 349 16.21 17.65 8.77
N ALA A 350 16.15 16.72 7.82
CA ALA A 350 15.90 17.06 6.43
C ALA A 350 14.45 17.55 6.22
N SER A 351 14.28 18.62 5.43
CA SER A 351 12.96 19.22 5.20
C SER A 351 12.62 19.47 3.72
N ALA A 352 13.61 19.40 2.82
CA ALA A 352 13.43 19.65 1.39
C ALA A 352 12.60 18.54 0.72
N ASN A 353 11.86 18.88 -0.34
CA ASN A 353 11.03 17.89 -1.04
C ASN A 353 11.86 16.84 -1.78
N THR A 354 13.01 17.24 -2.30
CA THR A 354 14.01 16.35 -2.88
C THR A 354 15.36 16.64 -2.24
N LEU A 355 16.22 15.62 -2.24
CA LEU A 355 17.59 15.70 -1.77
C LEU A 355 18.46 14.93 -2.76
N ARG A 356 19.55 15.54 -3.23
CA ARG A 356 20.57 14.87 -4.03
C ARG A 356 21.52 14.12 -3.09
N ALA A 357 21.79 12.85 -3.39
CA ALA A 357 22.69 12.01 -2.61
C ALA A 357 24.06 11.80 -3.28
N THR A 358 24.20 12.20 -4.54
CA THR A 358 25.47 12.15 -5.25
C THR A 358 26.42 13.27 -4.85
N ARG A 359 27.71 13.05 -5.05
CA ARG A 359 28.73 14.09 -4.97
C ARG A 359 28.83 14.77 -6.34
N ALA A 360 29.30 16.02 -6.35
CA ALA A 360 29.56 16.74 -7.60
C ALA A 360 30.92 17.44 -7.58
N VAL A 361 31.55 17.57 -8.74
CA VAL A 361 32.72 18.43 -8.95
C VAL A 361 32.46 19.33 -10.14
N GLN A 362 32.68 20.64 -9.99
CA GLN A 362 32.73 21.56 -11.11
C GLN A 362 34.15 21.60 -11.69
N LEU A 363 34.27 21.30 -12.97
CA LEU A 363 35.55 21.16 -13.66
C LEU A 363 35.83 22.36 -14.58
N THR A 364 37.11 22.60 -14.83
CA THR A 364 37.65 23.48 -15.85
C THR A 364 38.75 22.76 -16.64
N GLY A 365 39.10 23.30 -17.81
CA GLY A 365 40.06 22.66 -18.71
C GLY A 365 39.63 21.26 -19.16
N VAL A 366 38.32 21.04 -19.28
CA VAL A 366 37.75 19.73 -19.58
C VAL A 366 38.12 19.30 -21.00
N SER A 367 38.61 18.08 -21.15
CA SER A 367 38.88 17.41 -22.42
C SER A 367 38.05 16.13 -22.53
N GLY A 368 37.40 15.90 -23.67
CA GLY A 368 36.56 14.72 -23.87
C GLY A 368 35.20 14.84 -23.19
N SER A 369 34.54 13.71 -22.92
CA SER A 369 33.26 13.66 -22.22
C SER A 369 33.23 12.47 -21.29
N PHE A 370 32.80 12.72 -20.05
CA PHE A 370 32.65 11.64 -19.09
C PHE A 370 31.41 10.81 -19.44
N SER A 371 31.55 9.48 -19.39
CA SER A 371 30.49 8.53 -19.68
C SER A 371 29.92 7.97 -18.39
N VAL A 372 28.60 7.76 -18.36
CA VAL A 372 27.91 7.10 -17.25
C VAL A 372 28.52 5.72 -16.98
N ASP A 373 28.59 5.35 -15.70
CA ASP A 373 29.17 4.11 -15.18
C ASP A 373 30.69 3.94 -15.38
N GLU A 374 31.39 4.95 -15.91
CA GLU A 374 32.84 4.86 -16.00
C GLU A 374 33.53 5.14 -14.67
N LYS A 375 34.67 4.48 -14.46
CA LYS A 375 35.59 4.79 -13.37
C LYS A 375 36.27 6.13 -13.60
N ILE A 376 36.27 6.97 -12.56
CA ILE A 376 37.09 8.19 -12.47
C ILE A 376 38.15 8.05 -11.38
N THR A 377 39.30 8.69 -11.61
CA THR A 377 40.44 8.67 -10.68
C THR A 377 41.10 10.03 -10.56
N GLN A 378 41.74 10.26 -9.41
CA GLN A 378 42.60 11.42 -9.18
C GLN A 378 43.97 10.93 -8.68
N SER A 379 44.97 10.87 -9.57
CA SER A 379 46.25 10.22 -9.26
C SER A 379 46.99 10.82 -8.07
N SER A 380 46.86 12.13 -7.84
CA SER A 380 47.53 12.82 -6.72
C SER A 380 47.03 12.39 -5.35
N THR A 381 45.74 12.08 -5.22
CA THR A 381 45.10 11.71 -3.95
C THR A 381 44.87 10.22 -3.84
N GLY A 382 44.77 9.51 -4.96
CA GLY A 382 44.33 8.13 -5.02
C GLY A 382 42.82 7.94 -5.03
N ALA A 383 42.03 9.04 -5.03
CA ALA A 383 40.57 8.96 -5.03
C ALA A 383 40.04 8.24 -6.28
N VAL A 384 39.01 7.42 -6.08
CA VAL A 384 38.32 6.63 -7.10
C VAL A 384 36.81 6.86 -6.96
N GLY A 385 36.06 6.85 -8.06
CA GLY A 385 34.59 6.91 -8.03
C GLY A 385 33.98 6.44 -9.35
N ILE A 386 32.65 6.36 -9.40
CA ILE A 386 31.88 6.06 -10.62
C ILE A 386 31.06 7.25 -11.04
N VAL A 387 31.07 7.56 -12.33
CA VAL A 387 30.26 8.62 -12.93
C VAL A 387 28.79 8.25 -12.91
N VAL A 388 27.98 9.14 -12.34
CA VAL A 388 26.52 9.07 -12.40
C VAL A 388 26.01 9.90 -13.57
N GLU A 389 26.52 11.13 -13.73
CA GLU A 389 26.01 12.09 -14.70
C GLU A 389 27.13 13.08 -15.08
N TRP A 390 27.18 13.45 -16.36
CA TRP A 390 28.05 14.50 -16.87
C TRP A 390 27.23 15.62 -17.52
N ASP A 391 27.19 16.78 -16.86
CA ASP A 391 26.60 18.00 -17.40
C ASP A 391 27.70 18.82 -18.09
N SER A 392 27.83 18.62 -19.39
CA SER A 392 28.81 19.31 -20.23
C SER A 392 28.56 20.82 -20.37
N THR A 393 27.34 21.29 -20.12
CA THR A 393 26.98 22.71 -20.23
C THR A 393 27.51 23.49 -19.04
N ASN A 394 27.34 22.94 -17.83
CA ASN A 394 27.80 23.57 -16.59
C ASN A 394 29.16 23.05 -16.11
N SER A 395 29.73 22.08 -16.82
CA SER A 395 30.95 21.36 -16.46
C SER A 395 30.85 20.70 -15.07
N LEU A 396 29.70 20.11 -14.75
CA LEU A 396 29.45 19.40 -13.51
C LEU A 396 29.55 17.89 -13.72
N LEU A 397 30.44 17.25 -12.96
CA LEU A 397 30.61 15.81 -12.91
C LEU A 397 30.01 15.27 -11.61
N TYR A 398 28.95 14.47 -11.73
CA TYR A 398 28.33 13.79 -10.60
C TYR A 398 28.84 12.37 -10.47
N TYR A 399 29.09 11.94 -9.24
CA TYR A 399 29.68 10.64 -8.96
C TYR A 399 29.25 10.09 -7.60
N VAL A 400 29.43 8.78 -7.45
CA VAL A 400 29.33 8.06 -6.18
C VAL A 400 30.67 7.38 -5.85
N GLN A 401 30.86 7.05 -4.58
CA GLN A 401 32.02 6.28 -4.12
C GLN A 401 31.52 5.13 -3.27
N THR A 402 31.56 3.91 -3.79
CA THR A 402 31.11 2.72 -3.04
C THR A 402 32.28 2.10 -2.26
N LYS A 403 31.99 1.07 -1.46
CA LYS A 403 33.02 0.27 -0.77
C LYS A 403 33.82 -0.69 -1.67
N TYR A 404 33.61 -0.65 -2.98
CA TYR A 404 34.25 -1.56 -3.93
C TYR A 404 35.45 -0.90 -4.64
N ASN A 405 36.43 -1.74 -5.01
CA ASN A 405 37.52 -1.33 -5.88
C ASN A 405 36.96 -0.85 -7.20
N ASP A 406 37.66 0.09 -7.83
CA ASP A 406 37.25 0.75 -9.07
C ASP A 406 35.98 1.60 -8.96
N GLU A 407 35.25 1.51 -7.84
CA GLU A 407 33.99 2.23 -7.63
C GLU A 407 34.04 3.28 -6.51
N GLY A 408 35.03 3.23 -5.62
CA GLY A 408 35.16 4.19 -4.53
C GLY A 408 36.36 4.00 -3.61
N ILE A 409 37.02 2.84 -3.69
CA ILE A 409 38.18 2.48 -2.86
C ILE A 409 39.51 2.68 -3.60
N ASP A 410 40.46 3.32 -2.92
CA ASP A 410 41.82 3.54 -3.40
C ASP A 410 42.70 2.27 -3.31
N ALA A 411 43.92 2.35 -3.85
CA ALA A 411 44.84 1.22 -3.89
C ALA A 411 45.29 0.70 -2.51
N ASN A 412 45.08 1.47 -1.43
CA ASN A 412 45.39 1.07 -0.06
C ASN A 412 44.17 0.51 0.68
N GLY A 413 43.00 0.49 0.05
CA GLY A 413 41.76 0.03 0.66
C GLY A 413 40.97 1.13 1.38
N ASN A 414 41.31 2.40 1.20
CA ASN A 414 40.61 3.52 1.84
C ASN A 414 39.60 4.18 0.88
N GLN A 415 38.49 4.68 1.41
CA GLN A 415 37.55 5.53 0.66
C GLN A 415 38.07 6.98 0.64
N THR A 416 39.04 7.24 -0.23
CA THR A 416 39.70 8.56 -0.32
C THR A 416 38.87 9.55 -1.14
N GLN A 417 38.68 10.74 -0.59
CA GLN A 417 37.88 11.81 -1.19
C GLN A 417 38.62 12.54 -2.30
N PHE A 418 37.91 12.87 -3.40
CA PHE A 418 38.42 13.81 -4.39
C PHE A 418 38.60 15.17 -3.73
N SER A 419 39.80 15.76 -3.88
CA SER A 419 40.12 17.03 -3.23
C SER A 419 41.20 17.83 -3.94
N GLY A 420 41.26 19.12 -3.60
CA GLY A 420 42.21 20.08 -4.15
C GLY A 420 41.99 20.35 -5.64
N THR A 421 43.02 20.90 -6.29
CA THR A 421 42.98 21.27 -7.72
C THR A 421 43.78 20.25 -8.55
N ASN A 422 43.52 18.96 -8.33
CA ASN A 422 44.20 17.88 -9.04
C ASN A 422 43.32 17.32 -10.15
N VAL A 423 43.93 16.99 -11.29
CA VAL A 423 43.25 16.45 -12.47
C VAL A 423 42.47 15.18 -12.12
N ILE A 424 41.20 15.15 -12.52
CA ILE A 424 40.34 13.97 -12.49
C ILE A 424 40.31 13.39 -13.90
N THR A 425 40.55 12.09 -14.01
CA THR A 425 40.62 11.36 -15.28
C THR A 425 39.61 10.22 -15.29
N GLY A 426 38.78 10.17 -16.33
CA GLY A 426 37.86 9.06 -16.61
C GLY A 426 38.54 7.94 -17.39
N ALA A 427 38.10 6.70 -17.18
CA ALA A 427 38.61 5.53 -17.86
C ALA A 427 38.46 5.61 -19.40
N GLY A 428 37.45 6.33 -19.89
CA GLY A 428 37.23 6.66 -21.30
C GLY A 428 38.17 7.73 -21.88
N GLY A 429 39.11 8.26 -21.08
CA GLY A 429 40.11 9.24 -21.50
C GLY A 429 39.68 10.71 -21.33
N ALA A 430 38.48 10.97 -20.79
CA ALA A 430 38.08 12.31 -20.39
C ALA A 430 38.93 12.82 -19.22
N SER A 431 39.17 14.12 -19.16
CA SER A 431 39.87 14.72 -18.03
C SER A 431 39.39 16.14 -17.73
N GLY A 432 39.55 16.59 -16.50
CA GLY A 432 39.26 17.95 -16.10
C GLY A 432 39.89 18.27 -14.74
N THR A 433 40.05 19.56 -14.45
CA THR A 433 40.60 20.02 -13.17
C THR A 433 39.50 20.72 -12.37
N PRO A 434 39.29 20.41 -11.08
CA PRO A 434 38.33 21.13 -10.24
C PRO A 434 38.59 22.64 -10.25
N VAL A 435 37.52 23.44 -10.33
CA VAL A 435 37.64 24.90 -10.15
C VAL A 435 38.00 25.24 -8.70
N THR A 436 38.53 26.44 -8.46
CA THR A 436 38.80 26.94 -7.09
C THR A 436 37.69 27.85 -6.57
N SER A 437 36.72 28.22 -7.41
CA SER A 437 35.60 29.07 -7.04
C SER A 437 34.57 28.33 -6.18
N SER A 438 33.87 29.09 -5.36
CA SER A 438 32.68 28.65 -4.63
C SER A 438 31.46 29.43 -5.13
N GLY A 439 30.29 28.82 -5.11
CA GLY A 439 29.04 29.41 -5.60
C GLY A 439 27.98 28.35 -5.84
N THR A 440 26.85 28.73 -6.42
CA THR A 440 25.80 27.79 -6.83
C THR A 440 25.78 27.68 -8.34
N VAL A 441 25.83 26.47 -8.87
CA VAL A 441 25.80 26.17 -10.31
C VAL A 441 24.76 25.10 -10.55
N ASN A 442 23.76 25.40 -11.40
CA ASN A 442 22.64 24.49 -11.67
C ASN A 442 22.00 23.93 -10.39
N ASN A 443 21.71 24.82 -9.43
CA ASN A 443 21.20 24.54 -8.08
C ASN A 443 22.11 23.71 -7.16
N VAL A 444 23.31 23.32 -7.60
CA VAL A 444 24.30 22.63 -6.78
C VAL A 444 25.22 23.62 -6.07
N ILE A 445 25.38 23.46 -4.76
CA ILE A 445 26.30 24.28 -3.96
C ILE A 445 27.72 23.76 -4.12
N ILE A 446 28.57 24.57 -4.75
CA ILE A 446 29.98 24.31 -4.98
C ILE A 446 30.81 25.07 -3.94
N ASN A 447 31.64 24.34 -3.19
CA ASN A 447 32.64 24.88 -2.29
C ASN A 447 34.03 24.46 -2.79
N SER A 448 34.81 25.42 -3.27
CA SER A 448 36.16 25.22 -3.82
C SER A 448 36.20 24.10 -4.89
N GLY A 449 35.22 24.10 -5.79
CA GLY A 449 35.08 23.12 -6.87
C GLY A 449 34.28 21.86 -6.54
N TYR A 450 33.90 21.64 -5.27
CA TYR A 450 33.24 20.39 -4.83
C TYR A 450 31.87 20.63 -4.20
N SER A 451 30.95 19.70 -4.43
CA SER A 451 29.68 19.59 -3.69
C SER A 451 29.68 18.33 -2.85
N VAL A 452 29.10 18.43 -1.65
CA VAL A 452 28.73 17.28 -0.83
C VAL A 452 27.27 16.89 -1.10
N PRO A 453 26.86 15.65 -0.79
CA PRO A 453 25.45 15.25 -0.80
C PRO A 453 24.60 16.13 0.12
N GLU A 454 23.33 16.33 -0.24
CA GLU A 454 22.36 17.10 0.56
C GLU A 454 21.78 16.27 1.69
N ILE A 455 21.72 14.95 1.53
CA ILE A 455 21.37 14.01 2.59
C ILE A 455 22.65 13.54 3.28
N ASP A 456 22.67 13.59 4.61
CA ASP A 456 23.81 13.14 5.39
C ASP A 456 23.91 11.60 5.29
N HIS A 457 25.10 11.12 4.93
CA HIS A 457 25.39 9.68 4.82
C HIS A 457 25.15 8.97 6.17
N ASP A 458 24.51 7.80 6.13
CA ASP A 458 24.12 6.98 7.28
C ASP A 458 23.29 7.72 8.35
N SER A 459 22.43 8.65 7.91
CA SER A 459 21.51 9.37 8.81
C SER A 459 20.08 8.87 8.71
N GLY A 460 19.37 8.89 9.84
CA GLY A 460 18.01 8.34 9.94
C GLY A 460 18.01 6.82 10.03
N ASP A 461 16.86 6.21 9.76
CA ASP A 461 16.66 4.75 9.77
C ASP A 461 16.18 4.27 8.41
N VAL A 462 16.87 3.28 7.82
CA VAL A 462 16.43 2.65 6.56
C VAL A 462 15.42 1.54 6.89
N LEU A 463 14.14 1.79 6.59
CA LEU A 463 13.03 0.89 6.93
C LEU A 463 12.74 -0.16 5.86
N TYR A 464 13.17 0.09 4.62
CA TYR A 464 12.92 -0.79 3.48
C TYR A 464 14.04 -0.63 2.46
N VAL A 465 14.45 -1.73 1.84
CA VAL A 465 15.33 -1.75 0.68
C VAL A 465 14.83 -2.82 -0.29
N GLU A 466 14.78 -2.48 -1.56
CA GLU A 466 14.47 -3.40 -2.66
C GLU A 466 15.47 -3.20 -3.79
N ASN A 467 16.08 -4.30 -4.24
CA ASN A 467 16.85 -4.33 -5.47
C ASN A 467 15.94 -4.79 -6.62
N ARG A 468 16.04 -4.12 -7.77
CA ARG A 468 15.17 -4.34 -8.94
C ARG A 468 16.00 -4.35 -10.23
N ALA A 469 15.40 -4.85 -11.30
CA ALA A 469 15.93 -4.66 -12.64
C ALA A 469 16.08 -3.14 -12.94
N PRO A 470 17.01 -2.75 -13.84
CA PRO A 470 17.25 -1.34 -14.14
C PRO A 470 15.99 -0.64 -14.61
N ILE A 471 15.74 0.53 -14.03
CA ILE A 471 14.70 1.44 -14.47
C ILE A 471 15.40 2.62 -15.13
N THR A 472 15.33 2.66 -16.46
CA THR A 472 15.80 3.79 -17.24
C THR A 472 14.85 4.96 -17.08
N ARG A 473 15.44 6.14 -16.91
CA ARG A 473 14.73 7.40 -16.75
C ARG A 473 14.84 8.23 -18.02
N ALA A 474 13.82 9.05 -18.26
CA ALA A 474 13.83 10.04 -19.32
C ALA A 474 13.18 11.33 -18.83
N ALA A 475 13.54 12.44 -19.46
CA ALA A 475 13.05 13.78 -19.09
C ALA A 475 11.51 13.89 -19.21
N ASP A 476 10.90 13.17 -20.14
CA ASP A 476 9.47 13.11 -20.44
C ASP A 476 8.75 11.92 -19.78
N GLN A 477 9.43 11.19 -18.90
CA GLN A 477 8.88 10.04 -18.18
C GLN A 477 8.54 10.42 -16.73
N THR A 478 7.47 9.78 -16.24
CA THR A 478 7.03 9.82 -14.85
C THR A 478 7.05 8.40 -14.30
N GLU A 479 7.88 8.14 -13.30
CA GLU A 479 7.91 6.87 -12.58
C GLU A 479 7.08 6.94 -11.30
N ASN A 480 6.03 6.12 -11.19
CA ASN A 480 5.26 6.01 -9.95
C ASN A 480 5.75 4.80 -9.15
N ILE A 481 6.32 5.04 -7.97
CA ILE A 481 6.78 3.99 -7.07
C ILE A 481 5.74 3.83 -5.96
N LYS A 482 5.06 2.67 -5.99
CA LYS A 482 4.06 2.28 -5.00
C LYS A 482 4.63 1.21 -4.07
N LEU A 483 4.73 1.52 -2.77
CA LEU A 483 5.09 0.55 -1.73
C LEU A 483 3.83 0.20 -0.95
N ILE A 484 3.59 -1.10 -0.72
CA ILE A 484 2.46 -1.58 0.09
C ILE A 484 3.04 -2.19 1.35
N ILE A 485 2.69 -1.61 2.50
CA ILE A 485 3.16 -2.04 3.82
C ILE A 485 2.01 -2.79 4.49
N GLU A 486 2.31 -4.01 4.96
CA GLU A 486 1.39 -4.87 5.70
C GLU A 486 1.74 -4.85 7.19
N PHE A 487 0.70 -4.82 8.04
CA PHE A 487 0.80 -4.77 9.51
C PHE A 487 0.16 -5.97 10.18
#